data_AF-A0A2J6MPG1-F1
#
_entry.id   AF-A0A2J6MPG1-F1
#
_cell.length_a   1.000
_cell.length_b   1.000
_cell.length_c   1.000
_cell.angle_alpha   90.00
_cell.angle_beta   90.00
_cell.angle_gamma   90.00
#
_symmetry.space_group_name_H-M   'P 1'
#
loop_
_entity.id
_entity.type
_entity.pdbx_description
1 polymer ?
#
loop_
_entity_poly.entity_id
_entity_poly.type
_entity_poly.pdbx_seq_one_letter_code
_entity_poly.pdbx_strand_id
1 'polypeptide(L)'
;MIDIQPGKNGTLEFAQAIVACIQADRLEEAEALLECMHRAHPASREILAFPVTIALKRGRVHEAWQLVNGLPDDRCPELKALCLRMLNDPSWHGYATSHEDSQNVYVRKTMRQLLGKSGG
;
A
#
# COMPACT_ATOMS: atom_id res chain seq x y z
N MET A 1 23.76 -3.68 10.26
CA MET A 1 23.44 -2.25 10.07
C MET A 1 23.51 -2.00 8.57
N ILE A 2 22.36 -1.82 7.91
CA ILE A 2 22.34 -1.61 6.45
C ILE A 2 22.66 -0.14 6.21
N ASP A 3 23.80 0.10 5.56
CA ASP A 3 24.27 1.43 5.14
C ASP A 3 23.57 1.79 3.83
N ILE A 4 22.59 2.70 3.89
CA ILE A 4 21.87 3.21 2.71
C ILE A 4 22.45 4.59 2.38
N GLN A 5 23.22 4.69 1.29
CA GLN A 5 23.84 5.94 0.83
C GLN A 5 22.83 6.74 -0.03
N PRO A 6 22.63 8.06 0.21
CA PRO A 6 21.66 8.85 -0.53
C PRO A 6 22.19 9.27 -1.92
N GLY A 7 22.05 8.37 -2.90
CA GLY A 7 22.10 8.69 -4.34
C GLY A 7 20.71 8.80 -4.95
N LYS A 8 20.60 9.10 -6.25
CA LYS A 8 19.33 9.06 -7.02
C LYS A 8 18.60 7.70 -6.95
N ASN A 9 19.25 6.66 -6.40
CA ASN A 9 18.73 5.31 -6.16
C ASN A 9 18.23 5.06 -4.73
N GLY A 10 18.42 5.99 -3.78
CA GLY A 10 18.15 5.76 -2.36
C GLY A 10 16.69 5.44 -2.04
N THR A 11 15.72 6.08 -2.72
CA THR A 11 14.29 5.79 -2.52
C THR A 11 13.90 4.38 -2.97
N LEU A 12 14.51 3.89 -4.06
CA LEU A 12 14.24 2.54 -4.56
C LEU A 12 14.81 1.47 -3.63
N GLU A 13 16.01 1.71 -3.09
CA GLU A 13 16.64 0.82 -2.11
C GLU A 13 15.83 0.76 -0.81
N PHE A 14 15.33 1.91 -0.32
CA PHE A 14 14.39 1.93 0.81
C PHE A 14 13.13 1.13 0.49
N ALA A 15 12.49 1.38 -0.66
CA ALA A 15 11.28 0.68 -1.06
C ALA A 15 11.49 -0.85 -1.10
N GLN A 16 12.58 -1.32 -1.69
CA GLN A 16 12.92 -2.74 -1.75
C GLN A 16 13.16 -3.34 -0.37
N ALA A 17 13.90 -2.64 0.50
CA ALA A 17 14.15 -3.09 1.87
C ALA A 17 12.87 -3.16 2.70
N ILE A 18 11.99 -2.17 2.58
CA ILE A 18 10.68 -2.14 3.25
C ILE A 18 9.83 -3.33 2.78
N VAL A 19 9.75 -3.59 1.46
CA VAL A 19 9.03 -4.74 0.92
C VAL A 19 9.57 -6.06 1.48
N ALA A 20 10.90 -6.22 1.53
CA ALA A 20 11.53 -7.42 2.08
C ALA A 20 11.19 -7.61 3.57
N CYS A 21 11.18 -6.54 4.37
CA CYS A 21 10.75 -6.59 5.77
C CYS A 21 9.28 -6.98 5.90
N ILE A 22 8.38 -6.40 5.10
CA ILE A 22 6.94 -6.74 5.10
C ILE A 22 6.72 -8.22 4.73
N GLN A 23 7.43 -8.73 3.73
CA GLN A 23 7.33 -10.12 3.30
C GLN A 23 7.85 -11.10 4.35
N ALA A 24 8.87 -10.71 5.10
CA ALA A 24 9.44 -11.48 6.21
C ALA A 24 8.70 -11.26 7.55
N ASP A 25 7.57 -10.54 7.55
CA ASP A 25 6.79 -10.17 8.74
C ASP A 25 7.56 -9.37 9.81
N ARG A 26 8.65 -8.70 9.40
CA ARG A 26 9.48 -7.83 10.25
C ARG A 26 8.94 -6.42 10.23
N LEU A 27 7.73 -6.24 10.77
CA LEU A 27 6.94 -5.02 10.58
C LEU A 27 7.50 -3.79 11.32
N GLU A 28 8.17 -3.99 12.45
CA GLU A 28 8.90 -2.92 13.17
C GLU A 28 10.07 -2.39 12.35
N GLU A 29 10.87 -3.26 11.75
CA GLU A 29 11.95 -2.87 10.85
C GLU A 29 11.42 -2.14 9.60
N ALA A 30 10.30 -2.62 9.04
CA ALA A 30 9.66 -1.97 7.90
C ALA A 30 9.24 -0.53 8.22
N GLU A 31 8.69 -0.30 9.42
CA GLU A 31 8.27 1.03 9.88
C GLU A 31 9.47 1.96 10.12
N ALA A 32 10.54 1.46 10.77
CA ALA A 32 11.77 2.22 10.96
C ALA A 32 12.42 2.63 9.62
N LEU A 33 12.45 1.72 8.64
CA LEU A 33 12.95 2.02 7.29
C LEU A 33 12.06 3.04 6.56
N LEU A 34 10.74 2.94 6.70
CA LEU A 34 9.80 3.90 6.14
C LEU A 34 10.02 5.31 6.72
N GLU A 35 10.24 5.43 8.03
CA GLU A 35 10.59 6.71 8.63
C GLU A 35 11.91 7.27 8.12
N CYS A 36 12.93 6.42 7.95
CA CYS A 36 14.20 6.82 7.34
C CYS A 36 13.98 7.35 5.91
N MET A 37 13.15 6.65 5.12
CA MET A 37 12.79 7.11 3.77
C MET A 37 12.10 8.48 3.80
N HIS A 38 11.15 8.69 4.70
CA HIS A 38 10.45 9.98 4.85
C HIS A 38 11.36 11.12 5.31
N ARG A 39 12.39 10.83 6.11
CA ARG A 39 13.40 11.82 6.53
C ARG A 39 14.33 12.17 5.37
N ALA A 40 14.82 11.18 4.62
CA ALA A 40 15.70 11.39 3.48
C ALA A 40 14.98 12.02 2.27
N HIS A 41 13.71 11.65 2.05
CA HIS A 41 12.91 12.05 0.90
C HIS A 41 11.48 12.44 1.34
N PRO A 42 11.23 13.67 1.79
CA PRO A 42 9.94 14.05 2.35
C PRO A 42 8.72 13.81 1.47
N ALA A 43 8.86 13.92 0.14
CA ALA A 43 7.82 13.64 -0.84
C ALA A 43 7.36 12.16 -0.85
N SER A 44 8.16 11.24 -0.30
CA SER A 44 7.76 9.83 -0.19
C SER A 44 6.59 9.61 0.77
N ARG A 45 6.22 10.60 1.60
CA ARG A 45 5.00 10.57 2.42
C ARG A 45 3.72 10.43 1.61
N GLU A 46 3.75 10.81 0.33
CA GLU A 46 2.63 10.61 -0.59
C GLU A 46 2.46 9.14 -1.04
N ILE A 47 3.44 8.28 -0.75
CA ILE A 47 3.43 6.84 -1.09
C ILE A 47 2.77 6.05 0.04
N LEU A 48 1.44 5.96 -0.01
CA LEU A 48 0.65 5.35 1.06
C LEU A 48 0.64 3.82 1.06
N ALA A 49 1.16 3.18 0.01
CA ALA A 49 1.17 1.72 -0.09
C ALA A 49 1.91 1.05 1.09
N PHE A 50 3.03 1.61 1.56
CA PHE A 50 3.78 1.06 2.68
C PHE A 50 3.05 1.18 4.03
N PRO A 51 2.67 2.38 4.51
CA PRO A 51 2.02 2.50 5.82
C PRO A 51 0.69 1.75 5.86
N VAL A 52 -0.09 1.75 4.77
CA VAL A 52 -1.34 0.97 4.68
C VAL A 52 -1.05 -0.53 4.80
N THR A 53 -0.09 -1.05 4.04
CA THR A 53 0.24 -2.49 4.08
C THR A 53 0.75 -2.93 5.46
N ILE A 54 1.59 -2.12 6.09
CA ILE A 54 2.10 -2.38 7.46
C ILE A 54 0.94 -2.41 8.46
N ALA A 55 0.03 -1.43 8.41
CA ALA A 55 -1.15 -1.40 9.28
C ALA A 55 -2.04 -2.63 9.08
N LEU A 56 -2.33 -3.01 7.84
CA LEU A 56 -3.11 -4.21 7.52
C LEU A 56 -2.45 -5.50 8.04
N LYS A 57 -1.14 -5.65 7.85
CA LYS A 57 -0.38 -6.82 8.33
C LYS A 57 -0.38 -6.93 9.86
N ARG A 58 -0.43 -5.81 10.57
CA ARG A 58 -0.59 -5.77 12.04
C ARG A 58 -2.04 -5.97 12.53
N GLY A 59 -3.00 -6.20 11.63
CA GLY A 59 -4.42 -6.28 11.98
C GLY A 59 -5.05 -4.93 12.34
N ARG A 60 -4.35 -3.81 12.11
CA ARG A 60 -4.81 -2.44 12.41
C ARG A 60 -5.60 -1.87 11.23
N VAL A 61 -6.67 -2.56 10.84
CA VAL A 61 -7.41 -2.25 9.61
C VAL A 61 -8.05 -0.85 9.65
N HIS A 62 -8.52 -0.41 10.82
CA HIS A 62 -9.08 0.93 10.99
C HIS A 62 -8.04 2.04 10.78
N GLU A 63 -6.81 1.84 11.24
CA GLU A 63 -5.70 2.76 11.01
C GLU A 63 -5.37 2.83 9.51
N ALA A 64 -5.32 1.68 8.83
CA ALA A 64 -5.15 1.62 7.38
C ALA A 64 -6.24 2.40 6.63
N TRP A 65 -7.51 2.28 7.06
CA TRP A 65 -8.63 3.01 6.49
C TRP A 65 -8.51 4.53 6.69
N GLN A 66 -8.12 4.97 7.89
CA GLN A 66 -7.92 6.40 8.18
C GLN A 66 -6.86 7.06 7.29
N LEU A 67 -5.85 6.29 6.85
CA LEU A 67 -4.82 6.81 5.93
C LEU A 67 -5.36 7.11 4.53
N VAL A 68 -6.40 6.41 4.08
CA VAL A 68 -6.86 6.47 2.68
C VAL A 68 -8.24 7.08 2.49
N ASN A 69 -9.08 7.08 3.52
CA ASN A 69 -10.50 7.46 3.40
C ASN A 69 -10.74 8.95 3.13
N GLY A 70 -9.85 9.83 3.62
CA GLY A 70 -9.92 11.27 3.38
C GLY A 70 -9.39 11.71 2.01
N LEU A 71 -8.85 10.78 1.21
CA LEU A 71 -8.32 11.07 -0.11
C LEU A 71 -9.41 11.02 -1.18
N PRO A 72 -9.21 11.68 -2.33
CA PRO A 72 -10.03 11.45 -3.52
C PRO A 72 -10.11 9.96 -3.90
N ASP A 73 -11.24 9.51 -4.45
CA ASP A 73 -11.47 8.11 -4.83
C ASP A 73 -10.56 7.60 -5.95
N ASP A 74 -10.09 8.50 -6.81
CA ASP A 74 -9.20 8.20 -7.93
C ASP A 74 -7.72 8.10 -7.51
N ARG A 75 -7.36 8.56 -6.32
CA ARG A 75 -5.97 8.68 -5.89
C ARG A 75 -5.30 7.33 -5.57
N CYS A 76 -5.99 6.47 -4.82
CA CYS A 76 -5.50 5.13 -4.46
C CYS A 76 -6.68 4.14 -4.28
N PRO A 77 -7.50 3.96 -5.33
CA PRO A 77 -8.70 3.13 -5.25
C PRO A 77 -8.40 1.71 -4.78
N GLU A 78 -7.29 1.13 -5.20
CA GLU A 78 -6.85 -0.22 -4.83
C GLU A 78 -6.61 -0.39 -3.33
N LEU A 79 -6.07 0.63 -2.66
CA LEU A 79 -5.86 0.61 -1.20
C LEU A 79 -7.19 0.76 -0.45
N LYS A 80 -8.09 1.60 -0.96
CA LYS A 80 -9.46 1.74 -0.42
C LYS A 80 -10.22 0.42 -0.50
N ALA A 81 -10.24 -0.22 -1.68
CA ALA A 81 -10.90 -1.51 -1.88
C ALA A 81 -10.35 -2.60 -0.95
N LEU A 82 -9.03 -2.65 -0.79
CA LEU A 82 -8.38 -3.59 0.12
C LEU A 82 -8.79 -3.35 1.58
N CYS A 83 -8.82 -2.09 2.03
CA CYS A 83 -9.26 -1.75 3.38
C CYS A 83 -10.73 -2.12 3.62
N LEU A 84 -11.63 -1.79 2.70
CA LEU A 84 -13.06 -2.14 2.80
C LEU A 84 -13.23 -3.67 2.90
N ARG A 85 -12.51 -4.43 2.08
CA ARG A 85 -12.53 -5.89 2.14
C ARG A 85 -12.07 -6.41 3.51
N MET A 86 -10.99 -5.84 4.04
CA MET A 86 -10.45 -6.25 5.34
C MET A 86 -11.33 -5.84 6.52
N LEU A 87 -12.15 -4.79 6.37
CA LEU A 87 -13.19 -4.39 7.32
C LEU A 87 -14.47 -5.25 7.23
N ASN A 88 -14.53 -6.21 6.30
CA ASN A 88 -15.76 -6.94 5.94
C ASN A 88 -16.90 -6.01 5.49
N ASP A 89 -16.58 -4.83 4.97
CA ASP A 89 -17.60 -3.91 4.45
C ASP A 89 -18.08 -4.38 3.07
N PRO A 90 -19.36 -4.76 2.89
CA PRO A 90 -19.85 -5.35 1.66
C PRO A 90 -19.72 -4.45 0.42
N SER A 91 -19.54 -3.14 0.61
CA SER A 91 -19.31 -2.20 -0.50
C SER A 91 -17.99 -2.45 -1.23
N TRP A 92 -17.04 -3.18 -0.64
CA TRP A 92 -15.74 -3.49 -1.25
C TRP A 92 -15.89 -4.12 -2.64
N HIS A 93 -16.88 -4.99 -2.80
CA HIS A 93 -17.08 -5.73 -4.05
C HIS A 93 -17.58 -4.82 -5.17
N GLY A 94 -18.56 -3.96 -4.87
CA GLY A 94 -19.07 -2.96 -5.81
C GLY A 94 -17.99 -1.95 -6.17
N TYR A 95 -17.22 -1.48 -5.18
CA TYR A 95 -16.09 -0.59 -5.38
C TYR A 95 -15.03 -1.21 -6.30
N ALA A 96 -14.60 -2.45 -6.01
CA ALA A 96 -13.61 -3.15 -6.84
C ALA A 96 -14.11 -3.38 -8.28
N THR A 97 -15.40 -3.70 -8.45
CA THR A 97 -16.03 -3.87 -9.78
C THR A 97 -15.98 -2.59 -10.60
N SER A 98 -16.31 -1.44 -10.01
CA SER A 98 -16.27 -0.14 -10.70
C SER A 98 -14.87 0.26 -11.19
N HIS A 99 -13.81 -0.35 -10.67
CA HIS A 99 -12.42 -0.06 -11.02
C HIS A 99 -11.71 -1.22 -11.75
N GLU A 100 -12.42 -2.31 -12.08
CA GLU A 100 -11.81 -3.50 -12.69
C GLU A 100 -11.34 -3.30 -14.13
N ASP A 101 -11.77 -2.22 -14.78
CA ASP A 101 -11.33 -1.78 -16.12
C ASP A 101 -10.60 -0.44 -16.08
N SER A 102 -10.04 -0.08 -14.91
CA SER A 102 -9.23 1.13 -14.76
C SER A 102 -8.13 1.21 -15.83
N GLN A 103 -7.88 2.41 -16.35
CA GLN A 103 -6.77 2.67 -17.27
C GLN A 103 -5.42 2.40 -16.61
N ASN A 104 -5.33 2.59 -15.30
CA ASN A 104 -4.14 2.22 -14.54
C ASN A 104 -4.03 0.70 -14.43
N VAL A 105 -3.00 0.14 -15.06
CA VAL A 105 -2.74 -1.31 -15.13
C VAL A 105 -2.63 -1.94 -13.74
N TYR A 106 -2.03 -1.23 -12.78
CA TYR A 106 -1.86 -1.74 -11.41
C TYR A 106 -3.18 -1.76 -10.64
N VAL A 107 -3.98 -0.69 -10.75
CA VAL A 107 -5.33 -0.64 -10.18
C VAL A 107 -6.17 -1.78 -10.74
N ARG A 108 -6.26 -1.89 -12.07
CA ARG A 108 -7.01 -2.94 -12.75
C ARG A 108 -6.60 -4.34 -12.28
N LYS A 109 -5.29 -4.62 -12.23
CA LYS A 109 -4.76 -5.91 -11.77
C LYS A 109 -5.19 -6.20 -10.34
N THR A 110 -5.01 -5.25 -9.42
CA THR A 110 -5.37 -5.43 -8.00
C THR A 110 -6.87 -5.64 -7.83
N MET A 111 -7.72 -4.87 -8.51
CA MET A 111 -9.17 -5.03 -8.42
C MET A 111 -9.64 -6.40 -8.90
N ARG A 112 -9.15 -6.85 -10.07
CA ARG A 112 -9.47 -8.18 -10.59
C ARG A 112 -9.00 -9.29 -9.65
N GLN A 113 -7.82 -9.13 -9.02
CA GLN A 113 -7.35 -10.05 -8.00
C GLN A 113 -8.26 -10.07 -6.76
N LEU A 114 -8.70 -8.92 -6.27
CA LEU A 114 -9.64 -8.83 -5.15
C LEU A 114 -10.96 -9.53 -5.45
N LEU A 115 -11.45 -9.42 -6.68
CA LEU A 115 -12.68 -10.05 -7.17
C LEU A 115 -12.51 -11.55 -7.49
N GLY A 116 -11.30 -12.11 -7.37
CA GLY A 116 -11.02 -13.50 -7.76
C GLY A 116 -11.05 -13.75 -9.27
N LYS A 117 -11.04 -12.71 -10.09
CA LYS A 117 -11.04 -12.77 -11.58
C LYS A 117 -9.63 -12.95 -12.15
N SER A 118 -8.74 -13.62 -11.41
CA SER A 118 -7.36 -13.87 -11.82
C SER A 118 -7.31 -14.97 -12.89
N GLY A 119 -7.64 -14.64 -14.14
CA GLY A 119 -7.52 -15.53 -15.29
C GLY A 119 -7.90 -14.86 -16.61
N GLY A 120 -6.94 -14.69 -17.52
CA GLY A 120 -7.08 -14.10 -18.85
C GLY A 120 -5.96 -13.11 -19.18
#